data_AF-A0A087U2W2-F1
#
_entry.id   AF-A0A087U2W2-F1
#
_cell.length_a   1.000
_cell.length_b   1.000
_cell.length_c   1.000
_cell.angle_alpha   90.00
_cell.angle_beta   90.00
_cell.angle_gamma   90.00
#
_symmetry.space_group_name_H-M   'P 1'
#
loop_
_entity.id
_entity.type
_entity.pdbx_description
1 polymer ?
#
loop_
_entity_poly.entity_id
_entity_poly.type
_entity_poly.pdbx_seq_one_letter_code
_entity_poly.pdbx_strand_id
1 'polypeptide(L)' 'MWNMWSMVAERVTQITSQAVTPDQLWQRVEAAWSAVPQEHIQSLFESIPRRVAAVICNNGGYSDY' A
#
# COMPACT_ATOMS: atom_id res chain seq x y z
N MET A 1 5.83 -5.89 2.48
CA MET A 1 6.04 -5.21 1.20
C MET A 1 5.30 -3.89 1.24
N TRP A 2 6.00 -2.76 1.34
CA TRP A 2 5.34 -1.46 1.45
C TRP A 2 4.86 -1.01 0.08
N ASN A 3 3.54 -1.04 -0.11
CA ASN A 3 2.86 -0.59 -1.32
C ASN A 3 1.54 0.09 -0.93
N MET A 4 0.87 0.66 -1.93
CA MET A 4 -0.38 1.41 -1.73
C MET A 4 -1.45 0.59 -0.99
N TRP A 5 -1.60 -0.69 -1.32
CA TRP A 5 -2.56 -1.58 -0.68
C TRP A 5 -2.22 -1.88 0.78
N SER A 6 -0.95 -2.05 1.12
CA SER A 6 -0.52 -2.24 2.51
C SER A 6 -0.85 -1.04 3.39
N MET A 7 -0.72 0.18 2.84
CA MET A 7 -1.08 1.41 3.56
C MET A 7 -2.59 1.55 3.76
N VAL A 8 -3.38 1.25 2.73
CA VAL A 8 -4.85 1.26 2.85
C VAL A 8 -5.30 0.21 3.85
N ALA A 9 -4.72 -0.99 3.81
CA ALA A 9 -5.01 -2.05 4.78
C ALA A 9 -4.66 -1.62 6.21
N GLU A 10 -3.49 -1.02 6.43
CA GLU A 10 -3.08 -0.50 7.74
C GLU A 10 -4.05 0.56 8.27
N ARG A 11 -4.47 1.52 7.44
CA ARG A 11 -5.44 2.53 7.86
C ARG A 11 -6.80 1.92 8.17
N VAL A 12 -7.26 0.96 7.38
CA VAL A 12 -8.54 0.27 7.60
C VAL A 12 -8.49 -0.56 8.90
N THR A 13 -7.37 -1.22 9.21
CA THR A 13 -7.21 -2.00 10.44
C THR A 13 -7.08 -1.11 11.67
N GLN A 14 -6.39 0.03 11.59
CA GLN A 14 -6.33 1.01 12.69
C GLN A 14 -7.72 1.57 13.05
N ILE A 15 -8.61 1.70 12.08
CA ILE A 15 -9.99 2.17 12.28
C ILE A 15 -10.92 1.04 12.74
N THR A 16 -10.56 -0.23 12.51
CA THR A 16 -11.46 -1.37 12.67
C THR A 16 -11.01 -2.30 13.80
N SER A 17 -11.59 -2.09 14.99
CA SER A 17 -11.49 -3.04 16.11
C SER A 17 -12.69 -4.01 16.20
N GLN A 18 -13.71 -3.89 15.34
CA GLN A 18 -15.02 -4.50 15.58
C GLN A 18 -15.73 -4.96 14.30
N ALA A 19 -16.70 -5.89 14.44
CA ALA A 19 -17.51 -6.44 13.34
C ALA A 19 -18.24 -5.32 12.57
N VAL A 20 -17.75 -5.02 11.37
CA VAL A 20 -18.35 -4.06 10.42
C VAL A 20 -19.21 -4.79 9.42
N THR A 21 -20.34 -4.19 9.04
CA THR A 21 -21.11 -4.66 7.87
C THR A 21 -20.31 -4.43 6.58
N PRO A 22 -20.61 -5.15 5.48
CA PRO A 22 -19.93 -4.94 4.20
C PRO A 22 -19.93 -3.48 3.73
N ASP A 23 -21.04 -2.75 3.89
CA ASP A 23 -21.13 -1.35 3.47
C ASP A 23 -20.26 -0.41 4.32
N GLN A 24 -20.19 -0.66 5.63
CA GLN A 24 -19.33 0.10 6.53
C GLN A 24 -17.86 -0.17 6.24
N LEU A 25 -17.51 -1.41 5.89
CA LEU A 25 -16.17 -1.75 5.44
C LEU A 25 -15.83 -1.02 4.14
N TRP A 26 -16.75 -0.99 3.17
CA TRP A 26 -16.55 -0.28 1.90
C TRP A 26 -16.29 1.21 2.12
N GLN A 27 -17.14 1.90 2.88
CA GLN A 27 -16.96 3.34 3.17
C GLN A 27 -15.62 3.64 3.84
N ARG A 28 -15.13 2.75 4.71
CA ARG A 28 -13.82 2.90 5.37
C ARG A 28 -12.67 2.70 4.40
N VAL A 29 -12.76 1.72 3.51
CA VAL A 29 -11.76 1.52 2.45
C VAL A 29 -11.70 2.74 1.54
N GLU A 30 -12.85 3.28 1.13
CA GLU A 30 -12.93 4.47 0.29
C GLU A 30 -12.35 5.72 0.98
N ALA A 31 -12.65 5.91 2.27
CA ALA A 31 -12.07 7.00 3.06
C ALA A 31 -10.54 6.83 3.24
N ALA A 32 -10.08 5.62 3.56
CA ALA A 32 -8.65 5.32 3.71
C ALA A 32 -7.87 5.51 2.40
N TRP A 33 -8.48 5.14 1.27
CA TRP A 33 -7.95 5.36 -0.07
C TRP A 33 -7.84 6.86 -0.40
N SER A 34 -8.91 7.62 -0.15
CA SER A 34 -8.95 9.06 -0.43
C SER A 34 -7.99 9.86 0.46
N ALA A 35 -7.66 9.33 1.65
CA ALA A 35 -6.72 9.94 2.58
C ALA A 35 -5.24 9.61 2.29
N VAL A 36 -4.92 8.83 1.25
CA VAL A 36 -3.52 8.53 0.90
C VAL A 36 -2.82 9.82 0.44
N PRO A 37 -1.73 10.25 1.10
CA PRO A 37 -1.01 11.46 0.69
C PRO A 37 -0.39 11.31 -0.69
N GLN A 38 -0.50 12.34 -1.54
CA GLN A 38 0.08 12.36 -2.88
C GLN A 38 1.61 12.16 -2.86
N GLU A 39 2.30 12.76 -1.89
CA GLU A 39 3.74 12.57 -1.66
C GLU A 39 4.11 11.10 -1.47
N HIS A 40 3.22 10.32 -0.86
CA HIS A 40 3.45 8.91 -0.63
C HIS A 40 3.34 8.12 -1.93
N ILE A 41 2.34 8.44 -2.76
CA ILE A 41 2.17 7.88 -4.11
C ILE A 41 3.42 8.19 -4.95
N GLN A 42 3.88 9.43 -4.92
CA GLN A 42 5.09 9.85 -5.62
C GLN A 42 6.32 9.06 -5.16
N SER A 43 6.51 8.88 -3.85
CA SER A 43 7.64 8.11 -3.31
C SER A 43 7.66 6.65 -3.79
N LEU A 44 6.50 6.05 -4.04
CA LEU A 44 6.39 4.69 -4.60
C LEU A 44 6.89 4.66 -6.05
N PHE A 45 6.51 5.63 -6.87
CA PHE A 45 7.01 5.75 -8.25
C PHE A 45 8.52 6.02 -8.27
N GLU A 46 9.01 6.92 -7.42
CA GLU A 46 10.44 7.22 -7.28
C GLU A 46 11.25 5.99 -6.78
N SER A 47 10.60 5.03 -6.12
CA SER A 47 11.25 3.78 -5.72
C SER A 47 11.42 2.78 -6.87
N ILE A 48 10.65 2.88 -7.96
CA ILE A 48 10.63 1.90 -9.05
C ILE A 48 12.03 1.62 -9.61
N PRO A 49 12.88 2.61 -9.93
CA PRO A 49 14.23 2.34 -10.44
C PRO A 49 15.07 1.48 -9.48
N ARG A 50 14.94 1.68 -8.16
CA ARG A 50 15.64 0.86 -7.15
C ARG A 50 15.10 -0.56 -7.11
N ARG A 51 13.79 -0.75 -7.26
CA ARG A 51 13.15 -2.08 -7.33
C ARG A 51 13.64 -2.85 -8.57
N VAL A 52 13.67 -2.17 -9.73
CA VAL A 52 14.18 -2.74 -10.97
C VAL A 52 15.65 -3.14 -10.83
N ALA A 53 16.48 -2.27 -10.27
CA ALA A 53 17.89 -2.57 -10.01
C ALA A 53 18.05 -3.81 -9.09
N ALA A 54 17.24 -3.92 -8.04
CA ALA A 54 17.27 -5.07 -7.13
C ALA A 54 16.92 -6.39 -7.85
N VAL A 55 15.92 -6.40 -8.73
CA VAL A 55 15.56 -7.59 -9.53
C VAL A 55 16.69 -7.97 -10.49
N ILE A 56 17.34 -6.98 -11.12
CA ILE A 56 18.50 -7.23 -11.99
C ILE A 56 19.65 -7.84 -11.20
N CYS A 57 20.00 -7.28 -10.04
CA CYS A 57 21.04 -7.82 -9.16
C CYS A 57 20.72 -9.24 -8.67
N ASN A 58 19.44 -9.56 -8.51
CA ASN A 58 18.96 -10.88 -8.12
C ASN A 58 18.76 -11.83 -9.32
N ASN A 59 19.28 -11.50 -10.51
CA ASN A 59 19.16 -12.30 -11.73
C ASN A 59 17.70 -12.67 -12.06
N GLY A 60 16.77 -11.75 -11.82
CA GLY A 60 15.34 -11.97 -12.03
C GLY A 60 14.62 -12.69 -10.89
N GLY A 61 15.33 -13.05 -9.81
CA GLY A 61 14.74 -13.63 -8.60
C GLY A 61 13.96 -12.63 -7.74
N TYR A 62 13.34 -13.14 -6.67
CA TYR A 62 12.63 -12.32 -5.68
C TYR A 62 13.53 -11.21 -5.12
N SER A 63 12.98 -10.01 -4.94
CA SER A 63 13.62 -8.88 -4.24
C SER A 63 12.76 -8.45 -3.06
N ASP A 64 13.37 -7.90 -2.01
CA ASP A 64 12.69 -7.48 -0.76
C ASP A 64 11.69 -6.30 -0.92
N TYR A 65 11.49 -5.83 -2.16
CA TYR A 65 10.65 -4.69 -2.53
C TYR A 65 9.23 -5.05 -2.92
#